data_AF-A0A1H4GTW0-F1
#
_entry.id   AF-A0A1H4GTW0-F1
#
_cell.length_a   1.000
_cell.length_b   1.000
_cell.length_c   1.000
_cell.angle_alpha   90.00
_cell.angle_beta   90.00
_cell.angle_gamma   90.00
#
_symmetry.space_group_name_H-M   'P 1'
#
loop_
_entity.id
_entity.type
_entity.pdbx_description
1 polymer ?
#
loop_
_entity_poly.entity_id
_entity_poly.type
_entity_poly.pdbx_seq_one_letter_code
_entity_poly.pdbx_strand_id
1 'polypeptide(L)' 'MDQDAGAFPEPGSPAWMRVQNHPDVDTIEAVGGTVRVRLVSGVELEWKREDVPADNRSQ' A
#
# COMPACT_ATOMS: atom_id res chain seq x y z
N MET A 1 17.42 -2.28 -9.30
CA MET A 1 16.26 -1.58 -9.91
C MET A 1 15.15 -1.80 -8.91
N ASP A 2 15.10 -0.95 -7.89
CA ASP A 2 14.34 -1.22 -6.66
C ASP A 2 13.72 0.10 -6.20
N GLN A 3 12.77 0.65 -6.95
CA GLN A 3 12.15 1.93 -6.60
C GLN A 3 10.61 1.91 -6.54
N ASP A 4 9.96 0.76 -6.78
CA ASP A 4 8.49 0.63 -6.77
C ASP A 4 7.91 0.01 -5.48
N ALA A 5 8.75 -0.41 -4.54
CA ALA A 5 8.29 -1.07 -3.31
C ALA A 5 7.67 -0.12 -2.26
N GLY A 6 7.75 1.21 -2.47
CA GLY A 6 7.31 2.23 -1.51
C GLY A 6 6.04 2.98 -1.88
N ALA A 7 5.46 2.77 -3.07
CA ALA A 7 4.31 3.55 -3.51
C ALA A 7 3.06 3.18 -2.70
N PHE A 8 2.42 4.20 -2.10
CA PHE A 8 1.15 4.04 -1.41
C PHE A 8 0.12 3.45 -2.37
N PRO A 9 -0.44 2.27 -2.09
CA PRO A 9 -1.42 1.69 -2.98
C PRO A 9 -2.76 2.41 -2.74
N GLU A 10 -3.15 3.27 -3.69
CA GLU A 10 -4.39 4.04 -3.59
C GLU A 10 -5.63 3.13 -3.58
N PRO A 11 -6.53 3.26 -2.58
CA PRO A 11 -7.78 2.48 -2.53
C PRO A 11 -8.59 2.62 -3.81
N GLY A 12 -8.86 1.49 -4.47
CA GLY A 12 -9.59 1.43 -5.74
C GLY A 12 -8.71 1.40 -7.00
N SER A 13 -7.40 1.63 -6.87
CA SER A 13 -6.47 1.46 -7.98
C SER A 13 -6.21 -0.03 -8.30
N PRO A 14 -5.80 -0.37 -9.54
CA PRO A 14 -5.45 -1.75 -9.89
C PRO A 14 -4.37 -2.37 -9.01
N ALA A 15 -3.41 -1.56 -8.54
CA ALA A 15 -2.40 -1.99 -7.58
C ALA A 15 -3.01 -2.39 -6.23
N TRP A 16 -3.98 -1.60 -5.73
CA TRP A 16 -4.71 -1.91 -4.51
C TRP A 16 -5.53 -3.20 -4.60
N MET A 17 -6.19 -3.42 -5.73
CA MET A 17 -6.89 -4.70 -5.96
C MET A 17 -5.95 -5.90 -5.92
N ARG A 18 -4.70 -5.76 -6.39
CA ARG A 18 -3.69 -6.83 -6.27
C ARG A 18 -3.29 -7.08 -4.82
N VAL A 19 -3.10 -6.04 -4.02
CA VAL A 19 -2.80 -6.16 -2.59
C VAL A 19 -3.95 -6.86 -1.87
N GLN A 20 -5.20 -6.45 -2.12
CA GLN A 20 -6.38 -7.05 -1.50
C GLN A 20 -6.56 -8.55 -1.82
N ASN A 21 -6.17 -8.98 -3.03
CA ASN A 21 -6.29 -10.37 -3.46
C ASN A 21 -4.98 -11.16 -3.29
N HIS A 22 -3.96 -10.60 -2.62
CA HIS A 22 -2.68 -11.28 -2.47
C HIS A 22 -2.79 -12.40 -1.42
N PRO A 23 -2.33 -13.63 -1.70
CA PRO A 23 -2.49 -14.76 -0.78
C PRO A 23 -1.75 -14.57 0.56
N ASP A 24 -0.69 -13.75 0.57
CA ASP A 24 0.04 -13.43 1.78
C ASP A 24 -0.59 -12.33 2.63
N VAL A 25 -1.67 -11.69 2.16
CA VAL A 25 -2.36 -10.64 2.93
C VAL A 25 -3.39 -11.28 3.84
N ASP A 26 -3.24 -11.05 5.14
CA ASP A 26 -4.16 -11.50 6.17
C ASP A 26 -5.27 -10.47 6.40
N THR A 27 -4.88 -9.22 6.70
CA THR A 27 -5.82 -8.16 7.05
C THR A 27 -5.36 -6.81 6.48
N ILE A 28 -6.32 -5.98 6.07
CA ILE A 28 -6.08 -4.60 5.62
C ILE A 28 -6.96 -3.64 6.43
N GLU A 29 -6.34 -2.63 7.03
CA GLU A 29 -7.03 -1.58 7.79
C GLU A 29 -6.69 -0.20 7.21
N ALA A 30 -7.72 0.63 6.99
CA ALA A 30 -7.55 2.02 6.55
C ALA A 30 -8.14 2.96 7.61
N VAL A 31 -7.28 3.71 8.31
CA VAL A 31 -7.70 4.60 9.42
C VAL A 31 -7.07 5.98 9.23
N GLY A 32 -7.91 7.01 9.10
CA GLY A 32 -7.47 8.41 9.18
C GLY A 32 -6.40 8.85 8.17
N GLY A 33 -6.25 8.15 7.05
CA GLY A 33 -5.19 8.40 6.05
C GLY A 33 -4.00 7.45 6.13
N THR A 34 -4.00 6.52 7.07
CA THR A 34 -3.02 5.44 7.15
C THR A 34 -3.61 4.15 6.61
N VAL A 35 -2.84 3.44 5.79
CA VAL A 35 -3.13 2.08 5.34
C VAL A 35 -2.20 1.14 6.08
N ARG A 36 -2.76 0.10 6.69
CA ARG A 36 -2.02 -0.98 7.35
C ARG A 36 -2.38 -2.29 6.68
N VAL A 37 -1.36 -3.06 6.33
CA VAL A 37 -1.51 -4.39 5.76
C VAL A 37 -0.74 -5.37 6.64
N ARG A 38 -1.46 -6.31 7.24
CA ARG A 38 -0.86 -7.44 7.96
C ARG A 38 -0.73 -8.61 6.99
N LEU A 39 0.45 -9.18 6.93
CA LEU A 39 0.73 -10.40 6.18
C LEU A 39 0.54 -11.64 7.05
N VAL A 40 0.25 -12.77 6.42
CA VAL A 40 0.15 -14.09 7.07
C VAL A 40 1.45 -14.50 7.78
N SER A 41 2.59 -13.93 7.36
CA SER A 41 3.89 -14.11 8.02
C SER A 41 3.99 -13.40 9.39
N GLY A 42 3.01 -12.56 9.73
CA GLY A 42 3.03 -11.70 10.92
C GLY A 42 3.72 -10.35 10.71
N VAL A 43 4.23 -10.07 9.50
CA VAL A 43 4.78 -8.76 9.13
C VAL A 43 3.65 -7.74 8.98
N GLU A 44 3.85 -6.54 9.50
CA GLU A 44 2.93 -5.41 9.35
C GLU A 44 3.58 -4.32 8.51
N LEU A 45 2.89 -3.91 7.45
CA LEU A 45 3.29 -2.84 6.56
C LEU A 45 2.36 -1.66 6.79
N GLU A 46 2.92 -0.47 6.99
CA GLU A 46 2.17 0.78 7.22
C GLU A 46 2.56 1.82 6.17
N TRP A 47 1.58 2.45 5.55
CA TRP A 47 1.76 3.61 4.68
C TRP A 47 0.89 4.76 5.15
N LYS A 48 1.47 5.96 5.28
CA LYS A 48 0.72 7.18 5.57
C LYS A 48 0.44 7.93 4.27
N ARG A 49 -0.76 8.51 4.12
CA ARG A 49 -1.14 9.28 2.93
C ARG A 49 -0.23 10.52 2.73
N GLU A 50 0.35 11.07 3.80
CA GLU A 50 1.32 12.16 3.76
C GLU A 50 2.74 11.74 3.32
N ASP A 51 3.05 10.44 3.34
CA ASP A 51 4.32 9.86 2.86
C ASP A 51 4.35 9.68 1.33
N VAL A 52 3.28 10.06 0.63
CA VAL A 52 3.27 10.15 -0.83
C VAL A 52 3.75 11.55 -1.22
N PRO A 53 5.03 11.78 -1.58
CA PRO A 53 5.38 13.00 -2.27
C PRO A 53 4.49 13.07 -3.52
N ALA A 54 3.68 14.13 -3.59
CA ALA A 54 2.83 14.41 -4.73
C ALA A 54 3.69 14.84 -5.94
N ASP A 55 4.57 13.97 -6.45
CA ASP A 55 5.23 14.15 -7.74
C ASP A 55 5.82 12.84 -8.26
N ASN A 56 5.11 12.20 -9.20
CA ASN A 56 5.72 11.56 -10.36
C ASN A 56 4.68 11.32 -11.48
N ARG A 57 4.03 12.41 -11.91
CA ARG A 57 3.50 12.54 -13.27
C ARG A 57 4.02 13.84 -13.88
N SER A 58 5.34 13.87 -14.06
CA SER A 58 5.93 14.63 -15.15
C SER A 58 6.16 13.66 -16.31
N GLN A 59 5.12 13.41 -17.10
CA GLN A 59 5.19 12.95 -18.49
C GLN A 59 4.13 13.71 -19.28
#